data_AF-A0A946ES42-F1
#
_entry.id   AF-A0A946ES42-F1
#
_cell.length_a   1.000
_cell.length_b   1.000
_cell.length_c   1.000
_cell.angle_alpha   90.00
_cell.angle_beta   90.00
_cell.angle_gamma   90.00
#
_symmetry.space_group_name_H-M   'P 1'
#
loop_
_entity.id
_entity.type
_entity.pdbx_description
1 polymer ?
#
loop_
_entity_poly.entity_id
_entity_poly.type
_entity_poly.pdbx_seq_one_letter_code
_entity_poly.pdbx_strand_id
1 'polypeptide(L)'
;WVRIRSGDGDVIFEKILDAGEEYVLPQNEVAPVLRAGMSGSIYFKVNGQLYGPAGKKTSTIKNVSLSILAVTERYAKADVTLDPVLARMLALAKTQDEEQLDE
;
A
#
# COMPACT_ATOMS: atom_id res chain seq x y z
N TRP A 1 1.48 10.08 -5.01
CA TRP A 1 1.16 10.62 -3.68
C TRP A 1 0.07 9.77 -3.05
N VAL A 2 0.09 9.66 -1.74
CA VAL A 2 -0.80 8.81 -0.94
C VAL A 2 -1.33 9.59 0.24
N ARG A 3 -2.60 9.40 0.55
CA ARG A 3 -3.28 9.93 1.72
C ARG A 3 -4.18 8.89 2.33
N ILE A 4 -4.07 8.70 3.63
CA ILE A 4 -4.87 7.77 4.42
C ILE A 4 -5.63 8.57 5.47
N ARG A 5 -6.91 8.29 5.58
CA ARG A 5 -7.78 8.88 6.60
C ARG A 5 -8.28 7.79 7.55
N SER A 6 -8.35 8.10 8.84
CA SER A 6 -9.07 7.28 9.82
C SER A 6 -10.54 7.13 9.40
N GLY A 7 -11.22 6.14 9.97
CA GLY A 7 -12.67 5.99 9.83
C GLY A 7 -13.46 7.23 10.26
N ASP A 8 -12.93 7.99 11.22
CA ASP A 8 -13.48 9.26 11.71
C ASP A 8 -13.32 10.43 10.73
N GLY A 9 -12.48 10.26 9.70
CA GLY A 9 -12.25 11.25 8.63
C GLY A 9 -10.95 12.04 8.76
N ASP A 10 -10.24 11.94 9.89
CA ASP A 10 -8.95 12.58 10.12
C ASP A 10 -7.86 12.02 9.21
N VAL A 11 -6.98 12.88 8.69
CA VAL A 11 -5.82 12.45 7.90
C VAL A 11 -4.73 11.96 8.85
N ILE A 12 -4.50 10.65 8.85
CA ILE A 12 -3.46 10.01 9.68
C ILE A 12 -2.14 9.87 8.96
N PHE A 13 -2.15 9.95 7.61
CA PHE A 13 -0.96 9.87 6.80
C PHE A 13 -1.18 10.59 5.46
N GLU A 14 -0.24 11.43 5.04
CA GLU A 14 -0.24 12.06 3.72
C GLU A 14 1.20 12.35 3.29
N LYS A 15 1.69 11.65 2.27
CA LYS A 15 2.98 11.95 1.64
C LYS A 15 3.08 11.39 0.22
N ILE A 16 4.15 11.70 -0.47
CA ILE A 16 4.56 10.96 -1.67
C ILE A 16 5.34 9.74 -1.17
N LEU A 17 4.81 8.54 -1.40
CA LEU A 17 5.55 7.30 -1.17
C LEU A 17 6.53 7.11 -2.31
N ASP A 18 7.78 6.84 -1.96
CA ASP A 18 8.83 6.43 -2.88
C ASP A 18 8.78 4.92 -3.15
N ALA A 19 9.48 4.46 -4.19
CA ALA A 19 9.50 3.06 -4.54
C ALA A 19 10.20 2.22 -3.46
N GLY A 20 9.50 1.22 -2.92
CA GLY A 20 9.98 0.39 -1.81
C GLY A 20 9.56 0.88 -0.43
N GLU A 21 9.01 2.09 -0.33
CA GLU A 21 8.55 2.60 0.95
C GLU A 21 7.22 1.96 1.36
N GLU A 22 7.17 1.43 2.58
CA GLU A 22 5.99 0.81 3.17
C GLU A 22 5.45 1.67 4.32
N TYR A 23 4.13 1.72 4.48
CA TYR A 23 3.48 2.34 5.63
C TYR A 23 2.57 1.34 6.31
N VAL A 24 2.82 1.08 7.59
CA VAL A 24 1.99 0.20 8.41
C VAL A 24 0.83 1.00 8.98
N LEU A 25 -0.38 0.52 8.74
CA LEU A 25 -1.59 1.15 9.26
C LEU A 25 -1.67 0.96 10.78
N PRO A 26 -2.04 2.00 11.55
CA PRO A 26 -2.32 1.84 12.96
C PRO A 26 -3.53 0.91 13.16
N GLN A 27 -3.53 0.16 14.26
CA GLN A 27 -4.67 -0.66 14.65
C GLN A 27 -5.78 0.25 15.17
N ASN A 28 -6.67 0.66 14.26
CA ASN A 28 -7.87 1.42 14.59
C ASN A 28 -9.09 0.49 14.58
N GLU A 29 -10.07 0.81 15.42
CA GLU A 29 -11.38 0.14 15.47
C GLU A 29 -12.12 0.23 14.12
N VAL A 30 -11.99 1.38 13.46
CA VAL A 30 -12.59 1.62 12.14
C VAL A 30 -11.51 1.58 11.06
N ALA A 31 -11.78 0.83 10.00
CA ALA A 31 -10.84 0.69 8.90
C ALA A 31 -10.60 2.03 8.19
N PRO A 32 -9.32 2.45 8.04
CA PRO A 32 -9.00 3.68 7.37
C PRO A 32 -9.27 3.61 5.86
N VAL A 33 -9.41 4.78 5.23
CA VAL A 33 -9.63 4.92 3.79
C VAL A 33 -8.43 5.55 3.09
N LEU A 34 -8.02 4.94 1.99
CA LEU A 34 -6.95 5.40 1.12
C LEU A 34 -7.47 6.27 -0.02
N ARG A 35 -6.66 7.27 -0.33
CA ARG A 35 -6.66 8.02 -1.58
C ARG A 35 -5.24 8.07 -2.12
N ALA A 36 -5.05 7.67 -3.38
CA ALA A 36 -3.73 7.67 -3.99
C ALA A 36 -3.80 8.15 -5.44
N GLY A 37 -2.88 9.05 -5.81
CA GLY A 37 -2.60 9.42 -7.20
C GLY A 37 -1.49 8.52 -7.77
N MET A 38 -1.62 8.11 -9.03
CA MET A 38 -0.81 7.03 -9.64
C MET A 38 -0.98 5.68 -8.90
N SER A 39 -2.24 5.34 -8.68
CA SER A 39 -2.65 4.11 -7.98
C SER A 39 -2.18 2.79 -8.60
N GLY A 40 -1.69 2.80 -9.85
CA GLY A 40 -1.08 1.65 -10.49
C GLY A 40 0.23 1.19 -9.87
N SER A 41 0.84 2.00 -9.01
CA SER A 41 2.08 1.68 -8.31
C SER A 41 1.88 1.42 -6.81
N ILE A 42 0.63 1.32 -6.35
CA ILE A 42 0.30 1.10 -4.93
C ILE A 42 -0.16 -0.34 -4.76
N TYR A 43 0.42 -1.02 -3.77
CA TYR A 43 0.10 -2.39 -3.40
C TYR A 43 -0.24 -2.45 -1.91
N PHE A 44 -1.06 -3.43 -1.53
CA PHE A 44 -1.48 -3.66 -0.15
C PHE A 44 -0.89 -4.96 0.35
N LYS A 45 -0.26 -4.93 1.52
CA LYS A 45 0.26 -6.13 2.19
C LYS A 45 -0.73 -6.56 3.28
N VAL A 46 -1.31 -7.73 3.12
CA VAL A 46 -2.32 -8.29 4.02
C VAL A 46 -1.85 -9.68 4.45
N ASN A 47 -1.58 -9.87 5.75
CA ASN A 47 -1.01 -11.12 6.28
C ASN A 47 0.25 -11.59 5.51
N GLY A 48 1.11 -10.65 5.11
CA GLY A 48 2.33 -10.93 4.35
C GLY A 48 2.12 -11.19 2.85
N GLN A 49 0.87 -11.25 2.37
CA GLN A 49 0.55 -11.40 0.95
C GLN A 49 0.24 -10.03 0.32
N LEU A 50 0.77 -9.78 -0.88
CA LEU A 50 0.53 -8.55 -1.62
C LEU A 50 -0.74 -8.64 -2.46
N TYR A 51 -1.48 -7.54 -2.52
CA TYR A 51 -2.72 -7.37 -3.27
C TYR A 51 -2.69 -6.06 -4.05
N GLY A 52 -3.12 -6.09 -5.31
CA GLY A 52 -3.15 -4.90 -6.15
C GLY A 52 -2.89 -5.19 -7.63
N PRO A 53 -2.52 -4.17 -8.42
CA PRO A 53 -2.32 -2.77 -8.02
C PRO A 53 -3.63 -2.08 -7.60
N ALA A 54 -3.53 -1.06 -6.75
CA ALA A 54 -4.68 -0.38 -6.16
C ALA A 54 -5.58 0.31 -7.22
N GLY A 55 -5.02 0.64 -8.38
CA GLY A 55 -5.76 1.06 -9.56
C GLY A 55 -4.99 0.83 -10.85
N LYS A 56 -5.47 1.41 -11.96
CA LYS A 56 -4.88 1.20 -13.29
C LYS A 56 -3.92 2.33 -13.65
N LYS A 57 -2.62 2.01 -13.84
CA LYS A 57 -1.58 2.94 -14.33
C LYS A 57 -1.57 4.27 -13.53
N THR A 58 -1.82 5.40 -14.21
CA THR A 58 -1.78 6.75 -13.63
C THR A 58 -3.12 7.19 -13.02
N SER A 59 -4.09 6.28 -12.87
CA SER A 59 -5.39 6.62 -12.31
C SER A 59 -5.28 7.06 -10.86
N THR A 60 -6.20 7.91 -10.43
CA THR A 60 -6.35 8.28 -9.02
C THR A 60 -7.51 7.49 -8.41
N ILE A 61 -7.25 6.81 -7.30
CA ILE A 61 -8.28 6.14 -6.50
C ILE A 61 -8.62 6.95 -5.27
N LYS A 62 -9.85 6.81 -4.80
CA LYS A 62 -10.37 7.45 -3.60
C LYS A 62 -11.34 6.52 -2.90
N ASN A 63 -11.51 6.70 -1.58
CA ASN A 63 -12.44 5.94 -0.75
C ASN A 63 -12.18 4.43 -0.81
N VAL A 64 -10.91 4.03 -0.84
CA VAL A 64 -10.53 2.62 -0.80
C VAL A 64 -10.38 2.21 0.66
N SER A 65 -11.30 1.40 1.18
CA SER A 65 -11.20 0.86 2.53
C SER A 65 -10.00 -0.07 2.64
N LEU A 66 -9.16 0.17 3.65
CA LEU A 66 -7.96 -0.60 3.93
C LEU A 66 -8.20 -1.76 4.91
N SER A 67 -9.44 -2.22 5.01
CA SER A 67 -9.77 -3.44 5.74
C SER A 67 -9.24 -4.66 4.99
N ILE A 68 -8.84 -5.69 5.74
CA ILE A 68 -8.45 -7.00 5.19
C ILE A 68 -9.48 -7.49 4.17
N LEU A 69 -10.76 -7.58 4.58
CA LEU A 69 -11.86 -8.03 3.73
C LEU A 69 -11.97 -7.19 2.44
N ALA A 70 -12.07 -5.86 2.59
CA ALA A 70 -12.24 -4.95 1.47
C ALA A 70 -11.09 -5.04 0.45
N VAL A 71 -9.85 -5.21 0.92
CA VAL A 71 -8.69 -5.39 0.03
C VAL A 71 -8.76 -6.75 -0.65
N THR A 72 -8.98 -7.83 0.09
CA THR A 72 -9.01 -9.19 -0.46
C THR A 72 -10.16 -9.45 -1.43
N GLU A 73 -11.29 -8.75 -1.28
CA GLU A 73 -12.43 -8.83 -2.20
C GLU A 73 -12.25 -7.96 -3.45
N ARG A 74 -11.60 -6.80 -3.32
CA ARG A 74 -11.46 -5.84 -4.43
C ARG A 74 -10.23 -6.07 -5.29
N TYR A 75 -9.18 -6.65 -4.73
CA TYR A 75 -7.89 -6.79 -5.38
C TYR A 75 -7.46 -8.26 -5.43
N ALA A 76 -6.84 -8.64 -6.55
CA ALA A 76 -6.22 -9.95 -6.67
C ALA A 76 -4.87 -9.98 -5.95
N LYS A 77 -4.43 -11.19 -5.58
CA LYS A 77 -3.07 -11.41 -5.09
C LYS A 77 -2.08 -10.97 -6.17
N ALA A 78 -1.21 -10.05 -5.83
CA ALA A 78 -0.18 -9.57 -6.73
C ALA A 78 0.93 -10.61 -6.80
N ASP A 79 1.28 -11.02 -8.02
CA ASP A 79 2.33 -11.99 -8.28
C ASP A 79 3.62 -11.27 -8.69
N VAL A 80 4.62 -11.36 -7.83
CA VAL A 80 5.92 -10.71 -8.00
C VAL A 80 6.67 -11.26 -9.20
N THR A 81 6.41 -12.52 -9.59
CA THR A 81 7.06 -13.15 -10.74
C THR A 81 6.50 -12.63 -12.06
N LEU A 82 5.24 -12.20 -12.06
CA LEU A 82 4.56 -11.67 -13.24
C LEU A 82 4.66 -10.15 -13.35
N ASP A 83 4.98 -9.45 -12.25
CA ASP A 83 5.08 -8.00 -12.21
C ASP A 83 6.51 -7.53 -11.89
N PRO A 84 7.31 -7.15 -12.91
CA PRO A 84 8.69 -6.73 -12.72
C PRO A 84 8.82 -5.40 -11.95
N VAL A 85 7.77 -4.58 -11.94
CA VAL A 85 7.74 -3.34 -11.15
C VAL A 85 7.60 -3.68 -9.68
N LEU A 86 6.70 -4.61 -9.33
CA LEU A 86 6.56 -5.11 -7.97
C LEU A 86 7.84 -5.78 -7.46
N ALA A 87 8.49 -6.59 -8.30
CA ALA A 87 9.78 -7.22 -7.95
C ALA A 87 10.84 -6.17 -7.59
N ARG A 88 10.93 -5.09 -8.36
CA ARG A 88 11.86 -3.99 -8.09
C ARG A 88 11.49 -3.23 -6.81
N MET A 89 10.20 -2.95 -6.58
CA MET A 89 9.75 -2.31 -5.33
C MET A 89 10.08 -3.16 -4.11
N LEU A 90 9.89 -4.48 -4.17
CA LEU A 90 10.23 -5.38 -3.07
C LEU A 90 11.72 -5.49 -2.84
N ALA A 91 12.53 -5.50 -3.90
CA ALA A 91 13.98 -5.44 -3.76
C ALA A 91 14.41 -4.18 -3.01
N LEU A 92 13.82 -3.02 -3.34
CA LEU A 92 14.09 -1.76 -2.65
C LEU A 92 13.61 -1.77 -1.19
N ALA A 93 12.41 -2.29 -0.93
CA ALA A 93 11.86 -2.41 0.42
C ALA A 93 12.74 -3.29 1.33
N LYS A 94 13.25 -4.41 0.81
CA LYS A 94 14.16 -5.30 1.54
C LYS A 94 15.47 -4.62 1.91
N THR A 95 16.03 -3.83 1.00
CA THR A 95 17.28 -3.09 1.26
C THR A 95 17.11 -2.07 2.39
N GLN A 96 15.93 -1.48 2.57
CA GLN A 96 15.68 -0.52 3.67
C GLN A 96 15.51 -1.18 5.05
N ASP A 97 15.06 -2.44 5.10
CA ASP A 97 14.87 -3.19 6.35
C ASP A 97 16.20 -3.71 6.91
N GLU A 98 17.15 -4.09 6.04
CA GLU A 98 18.49 -4.57 6.44
C GLU A 98 19.39 -3.47 7.05
N GLU A 99 19.16 -2.19 6.74
CA GLU A 99 19.98 -1.09 7.27
C GLU A 99 19.62 -0.69 8.72
N GLN A 100 18.56 -1.29 9.30
CA GLN A 100 18.11 -1.00 10.67
C GLN A 100 18.60 -2.00 11.73
N LEU A 101 19.44 -2.98 11.35
CA LEU A 101 19.93 -4.06 12.23
C LEU A 101 21.41 -3.92 12.65
N ASP A 102 22.11 -2.88 12.20
CA ASP A 102 23.46 -2.52 12.65
C ASP A 102 23.44 -1.16 13.37
N GLU A 103 22.91 -1.10 14.60
CA GLU A 103 23.34 -0.10 15.60
C GLU A 103 23.14 -0.59 17.06
#